data_AF-A0A953IWA3-F1
#
_entry.id   AF-A0A953IWA3-F1
#
_cell.length_a   1.000
_cell.length_b   1.000
_cell.length_c   1.000
_cell.angle_alpha   90.00
_cell.angle_beta   90.00
_cell.angle_gamma   90.00
#
_symmetry.space_group_name_H-M   'P 1'
#
loop_
_entity.id
_entity.type
_entity.pdbx_description
1 polymer ?
#
loop_
_entity_poly.entity_id
_entity_poly.type
_entity_poly.pdbx_seq_one_letter_code
_entity_poly.pdbx_strand_id
1 'polypeptide(L)'
;IERSLWRKLKALVAHMPTLLRGLRIVGMAGLRTSNRLPADFLIDAQGRIVTAQGNLIQPGITIPQNSTGVTINAQGQVSATPAGSNTPTVVGQIELAIFVNKAGLQGIGDNLYLETPASGPAQTGQPNTENFGNLQQGNLEQANVEAVSEISDLIAAQRAYEMNAKVITATDQMLQATSNLFR
;
A
#
# COMPACT_ATOMS: atom_id res chain seq x y z
N ILE A 1 3.01 -37.17 -28.61
CA ILE A 1 2.69 -36.58 -27.29
C ILE A 1 3.43 -35.24 -27.08
N GLU A 2 4.69 -35.10 -27.50
CA GLU A 2 5.50 -33.89 -27.29
C GLU A 2 4.98 -32.60 -27.96
N ARG A 3 4.47 -32.64 -29.20
CA ARG A 3 4.03 -31.41 -29.90
C ARG A 3 2.83 -30.72 -29.25
N SER A 4 1.99 -31.47 -28.53
CA SER A 4 0.85 -30.95 -27.78
C SER A 4 1.30 -30.20 -26.53
N LEU A 5 2.27 -30.77 -25.80
CA LEU A 5 2.87 -30.15 -24.62
C LEU A 5 3.64 -28.88 -24.97
N TRP A 6 4.39 -28.87 -26.07
CA TRP A 6 5.08 -27.67 -26.55
C TRP A 6 4.11 -26.57 -26.99
N ARG A 7 2.95 -26.90 -27.55
CA ARG A 7 1.90 -25.90 -27.85
C ARG A 7 1.27 -25.34 -26.58
N LYS A 8 1.00 -26.18 -25.58
CA LYS A 8 0.52 -25.74 -24.26
C LYS A 8 1.55 -24.87 -23.54
N LEU A 9 2.83 -25.22 -23.60
CA LEU A 9 3.92 -24.44 -23.00
C LEU A 9 4.12 -23.10 -23.73
N LYS A 10 4.05 -23.08 -25.05
CA LYS A 10 4.14 -21.84 -25.85
C LYS A 10 2.92 -20.93 -25.64
N ALA A 11 1.73 -21.50 -25.41
CA ALA A 11 0.53 -20.77 -25.02
C ALA A 11 0.62 -20.22 -23.59
N LEU A 12 1.23 -20.98 -22.66
CA LEU A 12 1.50 -20.56 -21.28
C LEU A 12 2.51 -19.40 -21.26
N VAL A 13 3.61 -19.50 -22.02
CA VAL A 13 4.63 -18.44 -22.18
C VAL A 13 4.07 -17.21 -22.91
N ALA A 14 3.16 -17.38 -23.87
CA ALA A 14 2.46 -16.26 -24.52
C ALA A 14 1.48 -15.52 -23.59
N HIS A 15 1.04 -16.15 -22.49
CA HIS A 15 0.24 -15.53 -21.42
C HIS A 15 1.10 -15.12 -20.20
N MET A 16 2.42 -15.30 -20.24
CA MET A 16 3.33 -14.76 -19.22
C MET A 16 3.58 -13.23 -19.25
N PRO A 17 3.27 -12.45 -20.31
CA PRO A 17 3.39 -10.99 -20.18
C PRO A 17 2.26 -10.37 -19.36
N THR A 18 1.23 -11.13 -18.98
CA THR A 18 0.17 -10.67 -18.08
C THR A 18 0.56 -10.69 -16.60
N LEU A 19 1.59 -11.46 -16.21
CA LEU A 19 2.12 -11.44 -14.84
C LEU A 19 3.13 -10.29 -14.60
N LEU A 20 3.52 -9.56 -15.65
CA LEU A 20 4.26 -8.30 -15.55
C LEU A 20 3.39 -7.08 -15.89
N ARG A 21 2.07 -7.24 -15.99
CA ARG A 21 1.16 -6.11 -16.11
C ARG A 21 0.89 -5.53 -14.73
N GLY A 22 1.66 -4.49 -14.42
CA GLY A 22 1.30 -3.51 -13.42
C GLY A 22 1.27 -4.09 -12.02
N LEU A 23 2.45 -4.19 -11.40
CA LEU A 23 2.52 -3.84 -9.99
C LEU A 23 2.12 -2.36 -9.91
N ARG A 24 0.81 -2.08 -9.98
CA ARG A 24 0.24 -0.78 -9.67
C ARG A 24 0.41 -0.71 -8.17
N ILE A 25 1.53 -0.14 -7.75
CA ILE A 25 1.74 0.24 -6.37
C ILE A 25 0.77 1.39 -6.13
N VAL A 26 -0.46 1.01 -5.77
CA VAL A 26 -1.45 1.94 -5.30
C VAL A 26 -1.09 2.23 -3.86
N GLY A 27 -0.51 3.40 -3.62
CA GLY A 27 -0.61 4.05 -2.31
C GLY A 27 -2.10 4.19 -2.01
N MET A 28 -2.65 3.28 -1.21
CA MET A 28 -4.06 3.29 -0.92
C MET A 28 -4.31 4.37 0.13
N ALA A 29 -4.87 5.51 -0.28
CA ALA A 29 -5.42 6.48 0.65
C ALA A 29 -6.58 5.81 1.41
N GLY A 30 -6.35 5.55 2.70
CA GLY A 30 -7.32 5.03 3.65
C GLY A 30 -8.52 5.96 3.81
N LEU A 31 -9.61 5.42 4.35
CA LEU A 31 -10.89 6.09 4.55
C LEU A 31 -10.76 7.52 5.12
N ARG A 32 -11.53 8.45 4.51
CA ARG A 32 -11.85 9.83 4.95
C ARG A 32 -10.82 10.91 4.59
N THR A 33 -11.10 11.61 3.48
CA THR A 33 -10.76 13.02 3.20
C THR A 33 -9.43 13.54 3.78
N SER A 34 -8.32 12.98 3.34
CA SER A 34 -7.03 13.67 3.14
C SER A 34 -6.17 12.67 2.39
N ASN A 35 -6.00 12.85 1.07
CA ASN A 35 -5.08 12.03 0.28
C ASN A 35 -3.74 12.75 0.21
N ARG A 36 -2.85 12.52 1.16
CA ARG A 36 -1.48 13.05 1.15
C ARG A 36 -0.56 11.90 0.70
N LEU A 37 0.47 12.22 -0.08
CA LEU A 37 1.43 11.23 -0.55
C LEU A 37 2.39 10.87 0.61
N PRO A 38 2.84 9.61 0.75
CA PRO A 38 3.92 9.31 1.68
C PRO A 38 5.20 10.05 1.24
N ALA A 39 5.89 10.66 2.20
CA ALA A 39 7.06 11.53 1.97
C ALA A 39 8.35 10.75 1.59
N ASP A 40 8.20 9.56 1.00
CA ASP A 40 9.27 8.60 0.74
C ASP A 40 9.64 8.51 -0.75
N PHE A 41 9.21 9.46 -1.57
CA PHE A 41 9.60 9.48 -2.97
C PHE A 41 11.02 10.01 -3.14
N LEU A 42 11.89 9.16 -3.66
CA LEU A 42 13.27 9.44 -4.02
C LEU A 42 13.39 9.56 -5.54
N ILE A 43 14.49 10.15 -6.00
CA ILE A 43 14.85 10.18 -7.42
C ILE A 43 15.98 9.19 -7.61
N ASP A 44 15.82 8.25 -8.54
CA ASP A 44 16.88 7.29 -8.87
C ASP A 44 17.99 7.93 -9.72
N ALA A 45 19.07 7.19 -9.95
CA ALA A 45 20.20 7.65 -10.77
C ALA A 45 19.83 7.92 -12.24
N GLN A 46 18.63 7.53 -12.68
CA GLN A 46 18.08 7.76 -14.03
C GLN A 46 17.07 8.92 -14.03
N GLY A 47 16.89 9.63 -12.91
CA GLY A 47 15.96 10.74 -12.77
C GLY A 47 14.51 10.33 -12.57
N ARG A 48 14.20 9.04 -12.35
CA ARG A 48 12.82 8.57 -12.18
C ARG A 48 12.40 8.66 -10.73
N ILE A 49 11.12 8.94 -10.52
CA ILE A 49 10.55 8.94 -9.17
C ILE A 49 10.33 7.51 -8.73
N VAL A 50 10.96 7.13 -7.61
CA VAL A 50 10.86 5.83 -6.97
C VAL A 50 10.39 6.00 -5.53
N THR A 51 9.70 5.00 -5.01
CA THR A 51 9.44 4.87 -3.56
C THR A 51 10.74 4.62 -2.78
N ALA A 52 10.73 4.73 -1.45
CA ALA A 52 11.91 4.44 -0.62
C ALA A 52 12.47 3.03 -0.84
N GLN A 53 11.62 2.09 -1.26
CA GLN A 53 11.98 0.71 -1.58
C GLN A 53 12.50 0.53 -3.02
N GLY A 54 12.63 1.62 -3.79
CA GLY A 54 13.14 1.60 -5.17
C GLY A 54 12.10 1.21 -6.22
N ASN A 55 10.83 1.07 -5.85
CA ASN A 55 9.79 0.76 -6.82
C ASN A 55 9.36 2.01 -7.59
N LEU A 56 9.22 1.89 -8.91
CA LEU A 56 8.79 2.98 -9.77
C LEU A 56 7.31 3.31 -9.56
N ILE A 57 7.00 4.61 -9.56
CA ILE A 57 5.61 5.06 -9.61
C ILE A 57 5.03 4.87 -11.02
N GLN A 58 3.71 4.67 -11.09
CA GLN A 58 2.98 4.56 -12.34
C GLN A 58 1.94 5.70 -12.40
N PRO A 59 1.90 6.50 -13.48
CA PRO A 59 2.79 6.47 -14.65
C PRO A 59 4.24 6.88 -14.30
N GLY A 60 5.22 6.30 -15.01
CA GLY A 60 6.63 6.59 -14.75
C GLY A 60 6.96 8.05 -15.05
N ILE A 61 7.31 8.81 -14.03
CA ILE A 61 7.71 10.22 -14.16
C ILE A 61 9.24 10.30 -14.13
N THR A 62 9.82 10.93 -15.14
CA THR A 62 11.27 11.17 -15.22
C THR A 62 11.55 12.65 -15.11
N ILE A 63 12.31 13.01 -14.09
CA ILE A 63 12.80 14.35 -13.80
C ILE A 63 14.17 14.50 -14.44
N PRO A 64 14.38 15.53 -15.27
CA PRO A 64 15.67 15.75 -15.91
C PRO A 64 16.72 16.16 -14.86
N GLN A 65 17.92 15.59 -14.93
CA GLN A 65 18.95 15.74 -13.88
C GLN A 65 19.51 17.16 -13.74
N ASN A 66 19.22 18.04 -14.68
CA ASN A 66 19.55 19.46 -14.58
C ASN A 66 18.50 20.26 -13.80
N SER A 67 17.52 19.64 -13.13
CA SER A 67 16.51 20.38 -12.36
C SER A 67 17.05 20.85 -11.00
N THR A 68 16.83 22.12 -10.67
CA THR A 68 17.17 22.71 -9.36
C THR A 68 16.05 22.55 -8.32
N GLY A 69 14.83 22.24 -8.74
CA GLY A 69 13.69 22.04 -7.85
C GLY A 69 12.56 21.25 -8.52
N VAL A 70 11.76 20.57 -7.68
CA VAL A 70 10.61 19.77 -8.09
C VAL A 70 9.41 20.19 -7.26
N THR A 71 8.32 20.57 -7.93
CA THR A 71 7.07 21.02 -7.31
C THR A 71 5.93 20.15 -7.79
N ILE A 72 5.06 19.73 -6.87
CA ILE A 72 3.87 18.93 -7.18
C ILE A 72 2.64 19.76 -6.81
N ASN A 73 1.74 19.98 -7.76
CA ASN A 73 0.49 20.71 -7.49
C ASN A 73 -0.61 19.81 -6.92
N ALA A 74 -1.70 20.45 -6.48
CA ALA A 74 -2.91 19.81 -5.94
C ALA A 74 -3.54 18.77 -6.88
N GLN A 75 -3.37 18.97 -8.18
CA GLN A 75 -3.84 18.11 -9.27
C GLN A 75 -2.85 16.99 -9.63
N GLY A 76 -1.75 16.82 -8.86
CA GLY A 76 -0.71 15.82 -9.06
C GLY A 76 0.25 16.08 -10.20
N GLN A 77 0.20 17.25 -10.82
CA GLN A 77 1.14 17.62 -11.86
C GLN A 77 2.52 17.86 -11.24
N VAL A 78 3.50 17.09 -11.68
CA VAL A 78 4.89 17.21 -11.27
C VAL A 78 5.57 18.16 -12.24
N SER A 79 6.13 19.21 -11.68
CA SER A 79 6.87 20.24 -12.41
C SER A 79 8.31 20.26 -11.93
N ALA A 80 9.26 20.30 -12.85
CA ALA A 80 10.68 20.44 -12.57
C ALA A 80 11.16 21.80 -13.08
N THR A 81 11.93 22.51 -12.28
CA THR A 81 12.57 23.78 -12.66
C THR A 81 13.98 23.49 -13.18
N PRO A 82 14.27 23.69 -14.47
CA PRO A 82 15.61 23.45 -15.03
C PRO A 82 16.63 24.47 -14.51
N ALA A 83 17.89 24.05 -14.37
CA ALA A 83 18.99 24.93 -14.02
C ALA A 83 19.14 26.05 -15.06
N GLY A 84 19.12 27.31 -14.57
CA GLY A 84 19.22 28.50 -15.41
C GLY A 84 17.88 29.08 -15.89
N SER A 85 16.75 28.45 -15.56
CA SER A 85 15.41 29.00 -15.80
C SER A 85 14.61 29.08 -14.50
N ASN A 86 13.85 30.15 -14.32
CA ASN A 86 12.91 30.29 -13.20
C ASN A 86 11.52 29.73 -13.53
N THR A 87 11.32 29.20 -14.75
CA THR A 87 10.02 28.69 -15.20
C THR A 87 9.93 27.18 -14.96
N PRO A 88 8.99 26.72 -14.12
CA PRO A 88 8.73 25.29 -13.95
C PRO A 88 8.20 24.67 -15.25
N THR A 89 8.74 23.51 -15.60
CA THR A 89 8.29 22.71 -16.74
C THR A 89 7.59 21.45 -16.24
N VAL A 90 6.42 21.13 -16.82
CA VAL A 90 5.67 19.94 -16.43
C VAL A 90 6.37 18.70 -16.97
N VAL A 91 6.76 17.81 -16.07
CA VAL A 91 7.47 16.56 -16.40
C VAL A 91 6.55 15.33 -16.37
N GLY A 92 5.42 15.42 -15.67
CA GLY A 92 4.44 14.34 -15.61
C GLY A 92 3.27 14.66 -14.69
N GLN A 93 2.41 13.67 -14.52
CA GLN A 93 1.28 13.75 -13.60
C GLN A 93 1.17 12.45 -12.79
N ILE A 94 0.99 12.61 -11.49
CA ILE A 94 0.67 11.53 -10.56
C ILE A 94 -0.83 11.30 -10.60
N GLU A 95 -1.21 10.04 -10.78
CA GLU A 95 -2.60 9.61 -10.72
C GLU A 95 -2.86 8.93 -9.37
N LEU A 96 -4.09 9.08 -8.87
CA LEU A 96 -4.56 8.35 -7.71
C LEU A 96 -5.38 7.16 -8.18
N ALA A 97 -5.32 6.07 -7.42
CA ALA A 97 -6.13 4.90 -7.67
C ALA A 97 -7.05 4.65 -6.47
N ILE A 98 -8.34 4.53 -6.75
CA ILE A 98 -9.34 4.15 -5.76
C ILE A 98 -9.86 2.75 -6.07
N PHE A 99 -10.24 2.04 -5.02
CA PHE A 99 -10.86 0.73 -5.09
C PHE A 99 -12.23 0.81 -4.44
N VAL A 100 -13.20 0.08 -5.02
CA VAL A 100 -14.56 0.00 -4.48
C VAL A 100 -14.54 -0.63 -3.10
N ASN A 101 -13.75 -1.71 -2.93
CA ASN A 101 -13.61 -2.39 -1.65
C ASN A 101 -12.15 -2.39 -1.19
N LYS A 102 -11.85 -1.55 -0.20
CA LYS A 102 -10.51 -1.44 0.40
C LYS A 102 -10.14 -2.67 1.25
N ALA A 103 -11.12 -3.30 1.90
CA ALA A 103 -10.87 -4.49 2.73
C ALA A 103 -10.55 -5.74 1.89
N GLY A 104 -10.89 -5.71 0.59
CA GLY A 104 -10.53 -6.76 -0.35
C GLY A 104 -9.09 -6.68 -0.85
N LEU A 105 -8.32 -5.64 -0.49
CA LEU A 105 -6.96 -5.49 -0.97
C LEU A 105 -5.99 -6.37 -0.19
N GLN A 106 -5.03 -6.93 -0.91
CA GLN A 106 -4.00 -7.75 -0.31
C GLN A 106 -2.81 -6.86 0.04
N GLY A 107 -2.53 -6.68 1.33
CA GLY A 107 -1.30 -6.02 1.78
C GLY A 107 -0.09 -6.88 1.43
N ILE A 108 0.88 -6.29 0.73
CA ILE A 108 2.16 -6.96 0.41
C ILE A 108 3.31 -6.48 1.32
N GLY A 109 2.98 -5.69 2.35
CA GLY A 109 3.95 -5.04 3.25
C GLY A 109 4.22 -3.59 2.87
N ASP A 110 4.90 -2.84 3.76
CA ASP A 110 5.38 -1.48 3.51
C ASP A 110 4.31 -0.48 3.02
N ASN A 111 3.07 -0.61 3.53
CA ASN A 111 1.90 0.16 3.08
C ASN A 111 1.56 0.01 1.59
N LEU A 112 2.07 -1.04 0.94
CA LEU A 112 1.75 -1.40 -0.43
C LEU A 112 0.62 -2.42 -0.46
N TYR A 113 -0.27 -2.24 -1.43
CA TYR A 113 -1.46 -3.07 -1.61
C TYR A 113 -1.55 -3.57 -3.05
N LEU A 114 -1.92 -4.84 -3.19
CA LEU A 114 -2.21 -5.47 -4.48
C LEU A 114 -3.72 -5.58 -4.67
N GLU A 115 -4.15 -5.35 -5.92
CA GLU A 115 -5.53 -5.58 -6.33
C GLU A 115 -5.89 -7.06 -6.29
N THR A 116 -7.12 -7.36 -5.84
CA THR A 116 -7.67 -8.70 -5.85
C THR A 116 -9.03 -8.70 -6.54
N PRO A 117 -9.57 -9.86 -6.94
CA PRO A 117 -10.94 -9.94 -7.43
C PRO A 117 -11.97 -9.41 -6.41
N ALA A 118 -11.67 -9.46 -5.12
CA ALA A 118 -12.54 -8.97 -4.04
C ALA A 118 -12.47 -7.45 -3.82
N SER A 119 -11.37 -6.79 -4.24
CA SER A 119 -11.25 -5.32 -4.18
C SER A 119 -11.98 -4.62 -5.32
N GLY A 120 -12.19 -5.34 -6.43
CA GLY A 120 -12.61 -4.78 -7.71
C GLY A 120 -11.46 -4.12 -8.47
N PRO A 121 -11.69 -3.70 -9.72
CA PRO A 121 -10.67 -3.07 -10.55
C PRO A 121 -10.27 -1.69 -10.01
N ALA A 122 -8.99 -1.36 -10.12
CA ALA A 122 -8.45 -0.09 -9.68
C ALA A 122 -8.89 1.07 -10.60
N GLN A 123 -9.71 1.99 -10.09
CA GLN A 123 -10.11 3.21 -10.81
C GLN A 123 -9.03 4.28 -10.66
N THR A 124 -8.27 4.56 -11.72
CA THR A 124 -7.35 5.71 -11.74
C THR A 124 -8.09 7.00 -12.06
N GLY A 125 -7.61 8.10 -11.49
CA GLY A 125 -8.09 9.43 -11.81
C GLY A 125 -7.10 10.51 -11.38
N GLN A 126 -7.36 11.71 -11.86
CA GLN A 126 -6.57 12.86 -11.48
C GLN A 126 -6.90 13.24 -10.04
N PRO A 127 -5.89 13.58 -9.23
CA PRO A 127 -6.12 14.19 -7.93
C PRO A 127 -6.94 15.47 -8.05
N ASN A 128 -7.68 15.80 -6.99
CA ASN A 128 -8.58 16.96 -6.95
C ASN A 128 -9.75 16.91 -7.97
N THR A 129 -10.15 15.70 -8.42
CA THR A 129 -11.38 15.46 -9.20
C THR A 129 -12.43 14.72 -8.37
N GLU A 130 -13.69 14.67 -8.82
CA GLU A 130 -14.77 14.02 -8.06
C GLU A 130 -14.39 12.58 -7.68
N ASN A 131 -14.50 12.26 -6.37
CA ASN A 131 -14.09 11.00 -5.73
C ASN A 131 -12.58 10.80 -5.49
N PHE A 132 -11.73 11.76 -5.87
CA PHE A 132 -10.29 11.74 -5.59
C PHE A 132 -9.89 12.86 -4.64
N GLY A 133 -9.03 12.55 -3.66
CA GLY A 133 -8.53 13.56 -2.73
C GLY A 133 -7.52 14.53 -3.37
N ASN A 134 -7.17 15.57 -2.64
CA ASN A 134 -6.20 16.59 -3.03
C ASN A 134 -4.79 16.23 -2.55
N LEU A 135 -3.77 16.39 -3.40
CA LEU A 135 -2.37 16.19 -3.04
C LEU A 135 -1.74 17.45 -2.43
N GLN A 136 -0.98 17.29 -1.35
CA GLN A 136 -0.19 18.36 -0.75
C GLN A 136 1.26 17.92 -0.60
N GLN A 137 2.18 18.69 -1.19
CA GLN A 137 3.62 18.47 -1.08
C GLN A 137 4.12 18.90 0.32
N GLY A 138 5.07 18.14 0.88
CA GLY A 138 5.79 18.51 2.10
C GLY A 138 5.15 18.11 3.43
N ASN A 139 4.03 17.38 3.40
CA ASN A 139 3.37 16.84 4.60
C ASN A 139 3.45 15.30 4.61
N LEU A 140 3.68 14.72 5.79
CA LEU A 140 3.68 13.27 6.01
C LEU A 140 2.35 12.82 6.64
N GLU A 141 1.79 11.70 6.18
CA GLU A 141 0.58 11.11 6.79
C GLU A 141 0.93 10.36 8.06
N GLN A 142 0.26 10.73 9.15
CA GLN A 142 0.32 10.00 10.40
C GLN A 142 -0.76 8.92 10.40
N ALA A 143 -0.46 7.77 11.01
CA ALA A 143 -1.46 6.72 11.18
C ALA A 143 -2.69 7.26 11.91
N ASN A 144 -3.88 6.93 11.42
CA ASN A 144 -5.14 7.23 12.09
C ASN A 144 -5.41 6.31 13.31
N VAL A 145 -4.40 5.57 13.76
CA VAL A 145 -4.48 4.68 14.92
C VAL A 145 -3.90 5.40 16.11
N GLU A 146 -4.72 5.60 17.14
CA GLU A 146 -4.28 6.17 18.40
C GLU A 146 -3.51 5.10 19.18
N ALA A 147 -2.18 5.24 19.24
CA ALA A 147 -1.30 4.25 19.88
C ALA A 147 -1.71 3.93 21.33
N VAL A 148 -2.28 4.91 22.06
CA VAL A 148 -2.73 4.72 23.44
C VAL A 148 -3.96 3.81 23.53
N SER A 149 -4.91 3.95 22.60
CA SER A 149 -6.08 3.07 22.52
C SER A 149 -5.66 1.66 22.15
N GLU A 150 -4.79 1.51 21.14
CA GLU A 150 -4.35 0.20 20.66
C GLU A 150 -3.59 -0.58 21.74
N ILE A 151 -2.74 0.08 22.52
CA ILE A 151 -2.05 -0.55 23.66
C ILE A 151 -3.06 -0.98 24.74
N SER A 152 -4.10 -0.18 24.98
CA SER A 152 -5.13 -0.53 25.95
C SER A 152 -5.93 -1.77 25.53
N ASP A 153 -6.27 -1.86 24.24
CA ASP A 153 -6.96 -3.01 23.65
C ASP A 153 -6.07 -4.27 23.66
N LEU A 154 -4.77 -4.13 23.38
CA LEU A 154 -3.81 -5.23 23.52
C LEU A 154 -3.65 -5.69 24.97
N ILE A 155 -3.61 -4.77 25.94
CA ILE A 155 -3.57 -5.12 27.38
C ILE A 155 -4.86 -5.83 27.79
N ALA A 156 -6.02 -5.37 27.31
CA ALA A 156 -7.30 -6.01 27.58
C ALA A 156 -7.35 -7.43 26.99
N ALA A 157 -6.90 -7.60 25.74
CA ALA A 157 -6.77 -8.91 25.11
C ALA A 157 -5.83 -9.83 25.88
N GLN A 158 -4.65 -9.34 26.29
CA GLN A 158 -3.71 -10.10 27.10
C GLN A 158 -4.32 -10.53 28.44
N ARG A 159 -5.01 -9.63 29.15
CA ARG A 159 -5.70 -9.97 30.41
C ARG A 159 -6.80 -11.00 30.20
N ALA A 160 -7.55 -10.92 29.10
CA ALA A 160 -8.54 -11.93 28.76
C ALA A 160 -7.88 -13.30 28.53
N TYR A 161 -6.75 -13.37 27.81
CA TYR A 161 -5.98 -14.61 27.64
C TYR A 161 -5.46 -15.15 28.97
N GLU A 162 -4.88 -14.30 29.84
CA GLU A 162 -4.37 -14.71 31.15
C GLU A 162 -5.48 -15.21 32.08
N MET A 163 -6.65 -14.55 32.08
CA MET A 163 -7.81 -15.02 32.84
C MET A 163 -8.34 -16.34 32.29
N ASN A 164 -8.47 -16.48 30.96
CA ASN A 164 -8.91 -17.72 30.33
C ASN A 164 -7.95 -18.88 30.68
N ALA A 165 -6.63 -18.64 30.64
CA ALA A 165 -5.63 -19.63 31.02
C ALA A 165 -5.73 -20.04 32.51
N LYS A 166 -5.96 -19.08 33.41
CA LYS A 166 -6.18 -19.37 34.84
C LYS A 166 -7.46 -20.16 35.09
N VAL A 167 -8.55 -19.85 34.41
CA VAL A 167 -9.81 -20.60 34.50
C VAL A 167 -9.63 -22.04 34.02
N ILE A 168 -8.92 -22.25 32.90
CA ILE A 168 -8.58 -23.59 32.41
C ILE A 168 -7.77 -24.36 33.46
N THR A 169 -6.71 -23.74 34.00
CA THR A 169 -5.85 -24.37 35.01
C THR A 169 -6.63 -24.72 36.29
N ALA A 170 -7.52 -23.84 36.75
CA ALA A 170 -8.36 -24.10 37.91
C ALA A 170 -9.34 -25.25 37.65
N THR A 171 -9.89 -25.33 36.43
CA THR A 171 -10.75 -26.43 36.01
C THR A 171 -9.97 -27.75 35.98
N ASP A 172 -8.75 -27.75 35.45
CA ASP A 172 -7.87 -28.93 35.45
C ASP A 172 -7.53 -29.40 36.87
N GLN A 173 -7.27 -28.47 37.79
CA GLN A 173 -7.04 -28.80 39.21
C GLN A 173 -8.29 -29.41 39.85
N MET A 174 -9.49 -28.89 39.57
CA MET A 174 -10.74 -29.47 40.05
C MET A 174 -11.01 -30.86 39.46
N LEU A 175 -10.70 -31.06 38.17
CA LEU A 175 -10.79 -32.37 37.52
C LEU A 175 -9.84 -33.40 38.15
N GLN A 176 -8.60 -33.01 38.44
CA GLN A 176 -7.64 -33.86 39.16
C GLN A 176 -8.08 -34.19 40.58
N ALA A 177 -8.59 -33.20 41.33
CA ALA A 177 -9.09 -33.44 42.68
C ALA A 177 -10.28 -34.41 42.68
N THR A 178 -11.19 -34.27 41.72
CA THR A 178 -12.35 -35.16 41.57
C THR A 178 -11.92 -36.58 41.18
N SER A 179 -10.99 -36.73 40.24
CA SER A 179 -10.52 -38.07 39.82
C SER A 179 -9.78 -38.82 40.94
N ASN A 180 -9.09 -38.10 41.83
CA ASN A 180 -8.44 -38.67 43.02
C ASN A 180 -9.44 -39.14 44.09
N LEU A 181 -10.67 -38.61 44.14
CA LEU A 181 -11.72 -39.07 45.05
C LEU A 181 -12.40 -40.37 44.58
N PHE A 182 -12.32 -40.68 43.28
CA PHE A 182 -12.88 -41.90 42.69
C PHE A 182 -11.87 -43.06 42.58
N ARG A 183 -10.66 -42.90 43.13
CA ARG A 183 -9.67 -43.97 43.33
C ARG A 183 -9.72 -44.50 44.75
#